data_AF-A0AA50DZE6-F1
#
_entry.id   AF-A0AA50DZE6-F1
#
_cell.length_a   1.000
_cell.length_b   1.000
_cell.length_c   1.000
_cell.angle_alpha   90.00
_cell.angle_beta   90.00
_cell.angle_gamma   90.00
#
_symmetry.space_group_name_H-M   'P 1'
#
loop_
_entity.id
_entity.type
_entity.pdbx_description
1 polymer ?
#
loop_
_entity_poly.entity_id
_entity_poly.type
_entity_poly.pdbx_seq_one_letter_code
_entity_poly.pdbx_strand_id
1 'polypeptide(L)'
;MQKHIDQEERKHSRDAWKATFAEDPIDLTHLPRNVVLKARQILAGLANQHDYREFYGKRLRHDRLVISIPVTRHYRLICQDDGDRLEPKEIVSHEDYNVCKPGH
;
A
#
# COMPACT_ATOMS: atom_id res chain seq x y z
N MET A 1 -33.15 -25.00 -3.89
CA MET A 1 -33.22 -23.57 -3.51
C MET A 1 -31.97 -23.17 -2.72
N GLN A 2 -30.76 -23.33 -3.29
CA GLN A 2 -29.48 -23.09 -2.56
C GLN A 2 -28.46 -22.27 -3.39
N LYS A 3 -28.64 -22.19 -4.72
CA LYS A 3 -27.66 -21.55 -5.64
C LYS A 3 -27.76 -20.02 -5.74
N HIS A 4 -28.88 -19.42 -5.29
CA HIS A 4 -29.11 -17.96 -5.40
C HIS A 4 -28.51 -17.16 -4.24
N ILE A 5 -28.59 -17.68 -3.01
CA ILE A 5 -28.03 -17.04 -1.81
C ILE A 5 -26.51 -16.85 -1.97
N ASP A 6 -25.83 -17.86 -2.50
CA ASP A 6 -24.39 -17.87 -2.71
C ASP A 6 -23.88 -16.82 -3.71
N GLN A 7 -24.74 -16.36 -4.63
CA GLN A 7 -24.41 -15.32 -5.61
C GLN A 7 -24.56 -13.91 -5.02
N GLU A 8 -25.57 -13.69 -4.19
CA GLU A 8 -25.82 -12.40 -3.53
C GLU A 8 -24.78 -12.15 -2.43
N GLU A 9 -24.46 -13.16 -1.62
CA GLU A 9 -23.39 -13.11 -0.61
C GLU A 9 -22.03 -12.76 -1.24
N ARG A 10 -21.72 -13.35 -2.41
CA ARG A 10 -20.47 -13.06 -3.15
C ARG A 10 -20.43 -11.65 -3.73
N LYS A 11 -21.57 -11.11 -4.18
CA LYS A 11 -21.67 -9.72 -4.64
C LYS A 11 -21.49 -8.74 -3.48
N HIS A 12 -22.25 -8.93 -2.39
CA HIS A 12 -22.13 -8.13 -1.17
C HIS A 12 -20.70 -8.12 -0.62
N SER A 13 -20.04 -9.28 -0.59
CA SER A 13 -18.65 -9.39 -0.14
C SER A 13 -17.67 -8.61 -1.03
N ARG A 14 -17.92 -8.56 -2.33
CA ARG A 14 -17.08 -7.82 -3.29
C ARG A 14 -17.30 -6.32 -3.22
N ASP A 15 -18.55 -5.89 -3.05
CA ASP A 15 -18.89 -4.47 -2.91
C ASP A 15 -18.41 -3.91 -1.57
N ALA A 16 -18.56 -4.68 -0.48
CA ALA A 16 -17.99 -4.33 0.82
C ALA A 16 -16.46 -4.21 0.75
N TRP A 17 -15.78 -5.15 0.08
CA TRP A 17 -14.33 -5.06 -0.13
C TRP A 17 -13.93 -3.79 -0.89
N LYS A 18 -14.65 -3.45 -1.95
CA LYS A 18 -14.38 -2.22 -2.72
C LYS A 18 -14.62 -0.96 -1.90
N ALA A 19 -15.66 -0.94 -1.08
CA ALA A 19 -15.97 0.19 -0.21
C ALA A 19 -14.83 0.49 0.78
N THR A 20 -14.13 -0.54 1.28
CA THR A 20 -13.00 -0.33 2.21
C THR A 20 -11.84 0.46 1.62
N PHE A 21 -11.70 0.54 0.29
CA PHE A 21 -10.63 1.34 -0.32
C PHE A 21 -10.85 2.84 -0.22
N ALA A 22 -12.10 3.29 -0.05
CA ALA A 22 -12.40 4.72 0.14
C ALA A 22 -11.90 5.25 1.50
N GLU A 23 -11.64 4.35 2.44
CA GLU A 23 -11.11 4.67 3.78
C GLU A 23 -9.57 4.63 3.83
N ASP A 24 -8.92 4.09 2.80
CA ASP A 24 -7.46 4.03 2.75
C ASP A 24 -6.87 5.40 2.37
N PRO A 25 -5.74 5.80 2.97
CA PRO A 25 -5.09 7.09 2.68
C PRO A 25 -4.46 7.16 1.29
N ILE A 26 -4.30 6.03 0.60
CA ILE A 26 -3.71 5.89 -0.73
C ILE A 26 -4.50 4.89 -1.55
N ASP A 27 -4.38 4.95 -2.87
CA ASP A 27 -5.04 3.99 -3.75
C ASP A 27 -4.40 2.60 -3.65
N LEU A 28 -5.18 1.63 -3.18
CA LEU A 28 -4.79 0.21 -3.07
C LEU A 28 -5.63 -0.68 -4.01
N THR A 29 -6.53 -0.11 -4.80
CA THR A 29 -7.55 -0.86 -5.57
C THR A 29 -6.96 -1.78 -6.62
N HIS A 30 -5.80 -1.41 -7.18
CA HIS A 30 -5.09 -2.15 -8.22
C HIS A 30 -4.15 -3.23 -7.67
N LEU A 31 -4.04 -3.36 -6.34
CA LEU A 31 -3.06 -4.24 -5.71
C LEU A 31 -3.64 -5.62 -5.37
N PRO A 32 -2.81 -6.67 -5.36
CA PRO A 32 -3.21 -7.98 -4.86
C PRO A 32 -3.63 -7.92 -3.38
N ARG A 33 -4.65 -8.71 -3.00
CA ARG A 33 -5.23 -8.69 -1.64
C ARG A 33 -4.19 -8.83 -0.51
N ASN A 34 -3.19 -9.68 -0.67
CA ASN A 34 -2.12 -9.84 0.31
C ASN A 34 -1.26 -8.58 0.48
N VAL A 35 -1.04 -7.83 -0.60
CA VAL A 35 -0.34 -6.54 -0.58
C VAL A 35 -1.20 -5.50 0.13
N VAL A 36 -2.49 -5.42 -0.21
CA VAL A 36 -3.46 -4.49 0.45
C VAL A 36 -3.46 -4.71 1.97
N LEU A 37 -3.62 -5.96 2.42
CA LEU A 37 -3.66 -6.26 3.86
C LEU A 37 -2.36 -5.87 4.56
N LYS A 38 -1.21 -6.14 3.95
CA LYS A 38 0.09 -5.80 4.52
C LYS A 38 0.35 -4.30 4.51
N ALA A 39 -0.07 -3.61 3.46
CA ALA A 39 -0.03 -2.16 3.35
C ALA A 39 -0.84 -1.51 4.46
N ARG A 40 -2.10 -1.91 4.66
CA ARG A 40 -2.96 -1.42 5.76
C ARG A 40 -2.32 -1.61 7.13
N GLN A 41 -1.65 -2.73 7.38
CA GLN A 41 -0.91 -2.94 8.63
C GLN A 41 0.21 -1.91 8.83
N ILE A 42 0.99 -1.63 7.77
CA ILE A 42 2.07 -0.63 7.83
C ILE A 42 1.46 0.77 8.01
N LEU A 43 0.45 1.13 7.23
CA LEU A 43 -0.24 2.43 7.31
C LEU A 43 -0.82 2.68 8.70
N ALA A 44 -1.47 1.68 9.30
CA ALA A 44 -1.96 1.77 10.66
C ALA A 44 -0.82 1.97 11.66
N GLY A 45 0.31 1.28 11.52
CA GLY A 45 1.49 1.49 12.35
C GLY A 45 2.04 2.91 12.24
N LEU A 46 2.19 3.42 11.02
CA LEU A 46 2.65 4.79 10.76
C LEU A 46 1.70 5.83 11.35
N ALA A 47 0.38 5.63 11.23
CA ALA A 47 -0.62 6.51 11.85
C ALA A 47 -0.54 6.52 13.38
N ASN A 48 -0.09 5.41 13.98
CA ASN A 48 0.20 5.30 15.42
C ASN A 48 1.62 5.79 15.79
N GLN A 49 2.31 6.52 14.90
CA GLN A 49 3.66 7.06 15.11
C GLN A 49 4.75 6.00 15.32
N HIS A 50 4.55 4.76 14.83
CA HIS A 50 5.63 3.78 14.78
C HIS A 50 6.73 4.23 13.81
N ASP A 51 7.99 3.91 14.13
CA ASP A 51 9.11 4.24 13.26
C ASP A 51 9.03 3.37 11.98
N TYR A 52 9.16 4.00 10.81
CA TYR A 52 9.22 3.33 9.52
C TYR A 52 10.32 2.26 9.44
N ARG A 53 11.36 2.36 10.27
CA ARG A 53 12.44 1.39 10.40
C ARG A 53 11.95 0.05 10.95
N GLU A 54 10.90 0.02 11.77
CA GLU A 54 10.27 -1.23 12.25
C GLU A 54 9.70 -2.04 11.09
N PHE A 55 9.29 -1.37 10.02
CA PHE A 55 8.81 -1.99 8.78
C PHE A 55 9.91 -2.20 7.75
N TYR A 56 11.19 -2.17 8.17
CA TYR A 56 12.36 -2.25 7.29
C TYR A 56 12.42 -1.13 6.25
N GLY A 57 11.78 0.00 6.54
CA GLY A 57 11.78 1.19 5.71
C GLY A 57 13.14 1.86 5.66
N LYS A 58 13.44 2.51 4.53
CA LYS A 58 14.68 3.25 4.33
C LYS A 58 14.44 4.53 3.57
N ARG A 59 15.17 5.58 3.95
CA ARG A 59 15.25 6.83 3.17
C ARG A 59 15.98 6.57 1.86
N LEU A 60 15.48 7.15 0.78
CA LEU A 60 16.15 7.06 -0.52
C LEU A 60 17.41 7.92 -0.52
N ARG A 61 18.43 7.50 -1.29
CA ARG A 61 19.72 8.22 -1.33
C ARG A 61 19.65 9.50 -2.15
N HIS A 62 18.88 9.49 -3.24
CA HIS A 62 18.69 10.64 -4.13
C HIS A 62 17.72 11.65 -3.54
N ASP A 63 16.73 11.19 -2.77
CA ASP A 63 15.81 12.04 -2.04
C ASP A 63 15.62 11.53 -0.61
N ARG A 64 16.17 12.27 0.35
CA ARG A 64 16.12 11.89 1.77
C ARG A 64 14.79 12.21 2.45
N LEU A 65 13.91 12.94 1.77
CA LEU A 65 12.53 13.17 2.18
C LEU A 65 11.63 12.02 1.76
N VAL A 66 12.08 11.14 0.87
CA VAL A 66 11.32 9.98 0.44
C VAL A 66 11.75 8.73 1.19
N ILE A 67 10.78 8.03 1.76
CA ILE A 67 10.96 6.77 2.47
C ILE A 67 10.33 5.65 1.66
N SER A 68 11.11 4.60 1.44
CA SER A 68 10.69 3.37 0.79
C SER A 68 10.55 2.27 1.84
N ILE A 69 9.35 1.76 2.03
CA ILE A 69 9.03 0.66 2.95
C ILE A 69 8.67 -0.59 2.14
N PRO A 70 9.36 -1.73 2.33
CA PRO A 70 8.98 -2.97 1.67
C PRO A 70 7.64 -3.48 2.20
N VAL A 71 6.65 -3.65 1.32
CA VAL A 71 5.37 -4.27 1.68
C VAL A 71 5.45 -5.78 1.46
N THR A 72 5.94 -6.17 0.28
CA THR A 72 6.24 -7.57 -0.06
C THR A 72 7.51 -7.63 -0.91
N ARG A 73 7.88 -8.80 -1.42
CA ARG A 73 9.06 -8.97 -2.28
C ARG A 73 9.06 -8.08 -3.54
N HIS A 74 7.87 -7.67 -4.00
CA HIS A 74 7.68 -6.96 -5.28
C HIS A 74 7.08 -5.57 -5.14
N TYR A 75 6.61 -5.19 -3.95
CA TYR A 75 5.87 -3.95 -3.76
C TYR A 75 6.49 -3.13 -2.64
N ARG A 76 6.57 -1.83 -2.86
CA ARG A 76 7.11 -0.86 -1.91
C ARG A 76 6.11 0.25 -1.69
N LEU A 77 5.87 0.57 -0.43
CA LEU A 77 5.14 1.75 -0.02
C LEU A 77 6.11 2.93 -0.03
N ILE A 78 5.74 3.97 -0.76
CA ILE A 78 6.44 5.24 -0.81
C ILE A 78 5.74 6.18 0.16
N CYS A 79 6.51 6.70 1.11
CA CYS A 79 6.08 7.71 2.05
C CYS A 79 6.95 8.96 1.84
N GLN A 80 6.37 10.13 2.05
CA GLN A 80 7.09 11.38 2.11
C GLN A 80 7.20 11.85 3.56
N ASP A 81 8.39 12.22 3.96
CA ASP A 81 8.70 12.79 5.27
C ASP A 81 8.53 14.30 5.19
N ASP A 82 7.49 14.81 5.83
CA ASP A 82 7.20 16.25 5.94
C ASP A 82 7.89 16.88 7.17
N GLY A 83 8.64 16.09 7.94
CA GLY A 83 9.36 16.52 9.14
C GLY A 83 8.59 16.31 10.45
N ASP A 84 7.26 16.37 10.41
CA ASP A 84 6.39 15.98 11.56
C ASP A 84 5.91 14.53 11.43
N ARG A 85 5.52 14.14 10.21
CA ARG A 85 4.85 12.86 9.91
C ARG A 85 5.30 12.27 8.59
N LEU A 86 5.07 10.97 8.46
CA LEU A 86 5.23 10.24 7.22
C LEU A 86 3.91 10.13 6.49
N GLU A 87 3.80 10.87 5.40
CA GLU A 87 2.63 10.88 4.54
C GLU A 87 2.77 9.77 3.50
N PRO A 88 1.93 8.71 3.55
CA PRO A 88 1.90 7.68 2.53
C PRO A 88 1.46 8.30 1.20
N LYS A 89 2.19 8.03 0.12
CA LYS A 89 1.88 8.57 -1.22
C LYS A 89 1.30 7.52 -2.14
N GLU A 90 2.00 6.40 -2.28
CA GLU A 90 1.61 5.35 -3.23
C GLU A 90 2.32 4.02 -2.94
N ILE A 91 1.83 2.94 -3.53
CA ILE A 91 2.54 1.66 -3.58
C ILE A 91 2.98 1.38 -5.00
N VAL A 92 4.28 1.25 -5.18
CA VAL A 92 4.90 0.94 -6.46
C VAL A 92 5.36 -0.50 -6.51
N SER A 93 5.20 -1.13 -7.67
CA SER A 93 5.84 -2.42 -7.93
C SER A 93 7.33 -2.23 -8.24
N HIS A 94 8.14 -3.27 -8.07
CA HIS A 94 9.53 -3.28 -8.51
C HIS A 94 9.66 -3.11 -10.04
N GLU A 95 8.63 -3.50 -10.80
CA GLU A 95 8.63 -3.37 -12.26
C GLU A 95 8.42 -1.90 -12.64
N ASP A 96 7.40 -1.23 -12.09
CA ASP A 96 7.16 0.20 -12.32
C ASP A 96 8.34 1.08 -11.89
N TYR A 97 9.00 0.71 -10.78
CA TYR A 97 10.18 1.45 -10.29
C TYR A 97 11.42 1.31 -11.21
N ASN A 98 11.56 0.19 -11.95
CA ASN A 98 12.71 -0.03 -12.84
C ASN A 98 12.49 0.45 -14.28
N VAL A 99 11.24 0.65 -14.70
CA VAL A 99 10.92 1.21 -16.03
C VAL A 99 11.35 2.69 -16.10
N CYS A 100 11.46 3.39 -14.97
CA CYS A 100 12.00 4.76 -14.89
C CYS A 100 13.53 4.79 -14.71
N LYS A 101 14.27 3.94 -15.43
CA LYS A 101 15.71 4.16 -15.68
C LYS A 101 15.86 4.63 -17.13
N PRO A 102 16.20 5.91 -17.39
CA PRO A 102 16.60 6.33 -18.72
C PRO A 102 18.00 5.78 -18.97
N GLY A 103 18.08 4.73 -19.78
CA GLY A 103 19.33 4.07 -20.14
C GLY A 103 19.12 3.18 -21.35
N HIS A 104 18.77 3.80 -22.48
CA HIS A 104 19.10 3.28 -23.80
C HIS A 104 20.07 4.27 -24.45
#